data_AF-A0AAV4J578-F1
#
_entry.id   AF-A0AAV4J578-F1
#
_cell.length_a   1.000
_cell.length_b   1.000
_cell.length_c   1.000
_cell.angle_alpha   90.00
_cell.angle_beta   90.00
_cell.angle_gamma   90.00
#
_symmetry.space_group_name_H-M   'P 1'
#
loop_
_entity.id
_entity.type
_entity.pdbx_description
1 polymer ?
#
loop_
_entity_poly.entity_id
_entity_poly.type
_entity_poly.pdbx_seq_one_letter_code
_entity_poly.pdbx_strand_id
1 'polypeptide(L)'
;MLSTTLVNRKQALKAVKELDAFPKVPESYVETSATGGGLSILTFVLIGILILSEISYYASTELEFDYVVDTNYTGKVKLNIDMTVAMKCYHVGADVLDQTGQDVLGFGFLQEEEVYWELSPKQQQYQQMVQMTNSFLTEEYHALQTVLWRSGNPTYIMGMPD
;
A
#
# COMPACT_ATOMS: atom_id res chain seq x y z
N MET A 1 53.95 12.53 -18.04
CA MET A 1 52.62 12.42 -18.68
C MET A 1 51.53 13.23 -17.94
N LEU A 2 51.83 14.41 -17.35
CA LEU A 2 50.88 15.18 -16.50
C LEU A 2 50.70 16.67 -16.92
N SER A 3 51.07 17.04 -18.14
CA SER A 3 51.04 18.46 -18.58
C SER A 3 49.89 18.81 -19.55
N THR A 4 49.23 17.81 -20.15
CA THR A 4 48.25 18.03 -21.24
C THR A 4 46.80 18.29 -20.77
N THR A 5 46.44 18.00 -19.52
CA THR A 5 45.07 18.19 -19.01
C THR A 5 44.78 19.61 -18.51
N LEU A 6 45.80 20.35 -18.07
CA LEU A 6 45.66 21.72 -17.57
C LEU A 6 45.45 22.75 -18.69
N VAL A 7 45.99 22.49 -19.89
CA VAL A 7 45.86 23.39 -21.05
C VAL A 7 44.42 23.42 -21.57
N ASN A 8 43.77 22.25 -21.63
CA ASN A 8 42.38 22.12 -22.08
C ASN A 8 41.36 22.81 -21.16
N ARG A 9 41.55 22.75 -19.83
CA ARG A 9 40.69 23.49 -18.89
C ARG A 9 40.81 25.00 -19.08
N LYS A 10 42.02 25.52 -19.32
CA LYS A 10 42.22 26.97 -19.54
C LYS A 10 41.59 27.45 -20.84
N GLN A 11 41.66 26.66 -21.91
CA GLN A 11 40.99 26.98 -23.18
C GLN A 11 39.47 26.88 -23.07
N ALA A 12 38.94 25.85 -22.42
CA ALA A 12 37.49 25.72 -22.19
C ALA A 12 36.94 26.85 -21.29
N LEU A 13 37.66 27.20 -20.21
CA LEU A 13 37.28 28.33 -19.35
C LEU A 13 37.36 29.67 -20.09
N LYS A 14 38.29 29.83 -21.04
CA LYS A 14 38.39 31.04 -21.85
C LYS A 14 37.24 31.14 -22.86
N ALA A 15 36.90 30.03 -23.52
CA ALA A 15 35.78 29.97 -24.46
C ALA A 15 34.41 30.19 -23.76
N VAL A 16 34.21 29.60 -22.58
CA VAL A 16 33.01 29.83 -21.77
C VAL A 16 32.92 31.28 -21.28
N LYS A 17 34.07 31.91 -20.98
CA LYS A 17 34.14 33.32 -20.57
C LYS A 17 33.93 34.31 -21.72
N GLU A 18 34.24 33.93 -22.96
CA GLU A 18 34.03 34.76 -24.16
C GLU A 18 32.58 34.70 -24.67
N LEU A 19 31.85 33.63 -24.31
CA LEU A 19 30.43 33.47 -24.61
C LEU A 19 29.49 34.00 -23.51
N ASP A 20 30.04 34.43 -22.37
CA ASP A 20 29.29 35.01 -21.27
C ASP A 20 29.17 36.54 -21.47
N ALA A 21 27.97 36.99 -21.83
CA ALA A 21 27.66 38.39 -22.13
C ALA A 21 27.71 39.32 -20.90
N PHE A 22 28.01 38.78 -19.72
CA PHE A 22 28.06 39.54 -18.47
C PHE A 22 29.41 39.37 -17.78
N PRO A 23 30.32 40.37 -17.86
CA PRO A 23 31.57 40.33 -17.11
C PRO A 23 31.25 40.31 -15.61
N LYS A 24 31.83 39.35 -14.90
CA LYS A 24 31.66 39.21 -13.44
C LYS A 24 32.02 40.53 -12.75
N VAL A 25 31.07 41.04 -11.95
CA VAL A 25 31.16 42.33 -11.26
C VAL A 25 32.48 42.42 -10.47
N PRO A 26 33.21 43.55 -10.50
CA PRO A 26 34.47 43.68 -9.75
C PRO A 26 34.23 43.42 -8.26
N GLU A 27 35.18 42.74 -7.59
CA GLU A 27 35.05 42.40 -6.15
C GLU A 27 34.86 43.64 -5.27
N SER A 28 35.22 44.84 -5.73
CA SER A 28 35.00 46.10 -5.01
C SER A 28 33.54 46.57 -4.95
N TYR A 29 32.62 45.90 -5.67
CA TYR A 29 31.18 46.17 -5.62
C TYR A 29 30.41 45.00 -4.97
N VAL A 30 31.12 44.02 -4.42
CA VAL A 30 30.55 42.85 -3.75
C VAL A 30 30.81 42.99 -2.25
N GLU A 31 29.91 43.67 -1.56
CA GLU A 31 29.94 43.76 -0.10
C GLU A 31 29.46 42.42 0.49
N THR A 32 30.39 41.53 0.84
CA THR A 32 30.08 40.31 1.58
C THR A 32 29.78 40.68 3.03
N SER A 33 28.53 41.05 3.31
CA SER A 33 28.08 41.32 4.67
C SER A 33 27.95 40.01 5.46
N ALA A 34 28.53 39.96 6.66
CA ALA A 34 28.43 38.81 7.58
C ALA A 34 26.96 38.44 7.87
N THR A 35 26.07 39.43 7.86
CA THR A 35 24.63 39.27 8.06
C THR A 35 23.95 38.59 6.87
N GLY A 36 24.39 38.87 5.64
CA GLY A 36 23.88 38.25 4.42
C GLY A 36 24.31 36.79 4.24
N GLY A 37 25.53 36.45 4.68
CA GLY A 37 26.03 35.08 4.72
C GLY A 37 25.27 34.20 5.72
N GLY A 38 25.03 34.71 6.94
CA GLY A 38 24.24 34.00 7.95
C GLY A 38 22.80 33.74 7.51
N LEU A 39 22.17 34.72 6.87
CA LEU A 39 20.83 34.56 6.29
C LEU A 39 20.81 33.51 5.18
N SER A 40 21.84 33.45 4.34
CA SER A 40 21.96 32.45 3.26
C SER A 40 22.15 31.03 3.77
N ILE A 41 22.88 30.85 4.88
CA ILE A 41 23.04 29.53 5.52
C ILE A 41 21.71 29.11 6.16
N LEU A 42 21.05 30.04 6.86
CA LEU A 42 19.75 29.77 7.48
C LEU A 42 18.72 29.35 6.43
N THR A 43 18.65 30.06 5.30
CA THR A 43 17.72 29.73 4.22
C THR A 43 18.04 28.38 3.60
N PHE A 44 19.32 28.05 3.38
CA PHE A 44 19.72 26.75 2.85
C PHE A 44 19.36 25.58 3.78
N VAL A 45 19.54 25.77 5.10
CA VAL A 45 19.14 24.78 6.11
C VAL A 45 17.62 24.60 6.10
N LEU A 46 16.85 25.69 6.04
CA LEU A 46 15.39 25.65 6.01
C LEU A 46 14.89 24.90 4.76
N ILE A 47 15.48 25.18 3.60
CA ILE A 47 15.19 24.47 2.34
C ILE A 47 15.52 22.98 2.49
N GLY A 48 16.66 22.63 3.10
CA GLY A 48 17.03 21.24 3.36
C GLY A 48 16.01 20.49 4.23
N ILE A 49 15.52 21.13 5.30
CA ILE A 49 14.47 20.58 6.17
C ILE A 49 13.18 20.35 5.38
N LEU A 50 12.76 21.33 4.56
CA LEU A 50 11.54 21.20 3.74
C LEU A 50 11.65 20.05 2.74
N ILE A 51 12.80 19.88 2.09
CA ILE A 51 13.04 18.76 1.16
C ILE A 51 12.94 17.42 1.89
N LEU A 52 13.56 17.29 3.08
CA LEU A 52 13.47 16.05 3.87
C LEU A 52 12.04 15.76 4.34
N SER A 53 11.29 16.79 4.70
CA SER A 53 9.87 16.67 5.05
C SER A 53 9.05 16.15 3.87
N GLU A 54 9.24 16.72 2.68
CA GLU A 54 8.51 16.33 1.48
C GLU A 54 8.88 14.90 1.04
N ILE A 55 10.15 14.52 1.12
CA ILE A 55 10.59 13.15 0.84
C ILE A 55 9.94 12.18 1.83
N SER A 56 9.87 12.54 3.11
CA SER A 56 9.25 11.70 4.14
C SER A 56 7.75 11.54 3.90
N TYR A 57 7.07 12.62 3.53
CA TYR A 57 5.66 12.62 3.18
C TYR A 57 5.39 11.80 1.91
N TYR A 58 6.18 11.99 0.85
CA TYR A 58 6.07 11.22 -0.39
C TYR A 58 6.38 9.73 -0.19
N ALA A 59 7.30 9.40 0.71
CA ALA A 59 7.58 8.01 1.07
C ALA A 59 6.49 7.38 1.96
N SER A 60 5.64 8.19 2.59
CA SER A 60 4.49 7.68 3.33
C SER A 60 3.39 7.28 2.34
N THR A 61 3.02 6.01 2.36
CA THR A 61 1.94 5.47 1.53
C THR A 61 0.65 5.51 2.33
N GLU A 62 -0.25 6.44 1.99
CA GLU A 62 -1.62 6.44 2.48
C GLU A 62 -2.52 5.71 1.48
N LEU A 63 -3.42 4.86 1.96
CA LEU A 63 -4.38 4.14 1.12
C LEU A 63 -5.60 5.04 0.88
N GLU A 64 -5.75 5.55 -0.34
CA GLU A 64 -6.94 6.30 -0.77
C GLU A 64 -7.97 5.36 -1.41
N PHE A 65 -9.23 5.45 -0.95
CA PHE A 65 -10.33 4.62 -1.44
C PHE A 65 -11.27 5.44 -2.31
N ASP A 66 -11.25 5.18 -3.61
CA ASP A 66 -12.16 5.81 -4.57
C ASP A 66 -13.48 5.05 -4.67
N TYR A 67 -14.58 5.80 -4.64
CA TYR A 67 -15.93 5.27 -4.85
C TYR A 67 -16.39 5.61 -6.27
N VAL A 68 -16.68 4.58 -7.05
CA VAL A 68 -17.20 4.72 -8.41
C VAL A 68 -18.60 4.10 -8.45
N VAL A 69 -19.49 4.73 -9.22
CA VAL A 69 -20.83 4.18 -9.46
C VAL A 69 -20.68 2.89 -10.24
N ASP A 70 -21.18 1.78 -9.66
CA ASP A 70 -21.26 0.52 -10.38
C ASP A 70 -22.27 0.65 -11.53
N THR A 71 -21.77 0.45 -12.75
CA THR A 71 -22.57 0.49 -13.98
C THR A 71 -23.04 -0.91 -14.39
N ASN A 72 -22.57 -1.96 -13.71
CA ASN A 72 -22.88 -3.34 -14.04
C ASN A 72 -24.00 -3.91 -13.16
N TYR A 73 -25.25 -3.59 -13.54
CA TYR A 73 -26.44 -4.08 -12.85
C TYR A 73 -26.77 -5.56 -13.09
N THR A 74 -26.06 -6.25 -14.00
CA THR A 74 -26.33 -7.65 -14.37
C THR A 74 -25.26 -8.61 -13.84
N GLY A 75 -24.22 -8.08 -13.19
CA GLY A 75 -23.17 -8.88 -12.57
C GLY A 75 -23.73 -9.76 -11.46
N LYS A 76 -23.58 -11.08 -11.60
CA LYS A 76 -23.88 -12.02 -10.52
C LYS A 76 -22.69 -12.09 -9.58
N VAL A 77 -22.92 -11.86 -8.29
CA VAL A 77 -21.90 -12.04 -7.25
C VAL A 77 -21.71 -13.54 -7.00
N LYS A 78 -20.45 -13.98 -6.98
CA LYS A 78 -20.10 -15.36 -6.58
C LYS A 78 -20.05 -15.42 -5.06
N LEU A 79 -20.91 -16.23 -4.46
CA LEU A 79 -20.92 -16.47 -3.03
C LEU A 79 -20.15 -17.76 -2.76
N ASN A 80 -19.07 -17.66 -1.97
CA ASN A 80 -18.37 -18.82 -1.45
C ASN A 80 -18.67 -18.88 0.05
N ILE A 81 -19.38 -19.93 0.47
CA ILE A 81 -19.79 -20.12 1.86
C ILE A 81 -19.23 -21.46 2.31
N ASP A 82 -18.48 -21.44 3.40
CA ASP A 82 -18.02 -22.62 4.12
C ASP A 82 -18.40 -22.42 5.58
N MET A 83 -19.25 -23.31 6.11
CA MET A 83 -19.70 -23.24 7.49
C MET A 83 -19.96 -24.63 8.04
N THR A 84 -19.65 -24.78 9.32
CA THR A 84 -20.02 -25.96 10.09
C THR A 84 -21.27 -25.67 10.92
N VAL A 85 -22.23 -26.60 10.93
CA VAL A 85 -23.48 -26.48 11.68
C VAL A 85 -23.55 -27.62 12.70
N ALA A 86 -24.02 -27.34 13.91
CA ALA A 86 -24.23 -28.34 14.98
C ALA A 86 -25.46 -29.25 14.72
N MET A 87 -25.63 -29.72 13.49
CA MET A 87 -26.74 -30.57 13.02
C MET A 87 -26.23 -31.57 11.98
N LYS A 88 -26.94 -32.69 11.81
CA LYS A 88 -26.62 -33.67 10.76
C LYS A 88 -27.01 -33.13 9.39
N CYS A 89 -26.19 -33.37 8.38
CA CYS A 89 -26.34 -32.82 7.02
C CYS A 89 -27.73 -33.04 6.42
N TYR A 90 -28.31 -34.25 6.54
CA TYR A 90 -29.64 -34.55 5.99
C TYR A 90 -30.83 -33.80 6.62
N HIS A 91 -30.61 -33.06 7.71
CA HIS A 91 -31.60 -32.16 8.31
C HIS A 91 -31.36 -30.68 7.96
N VAL A 92 -30.28 -30.38 7.25
CA VAL A 92 -29.91 -29.03 6.84
C VAL A 92 -30.42 -28.80 5.42
N GLY A 93 -30.95 -27.61 5.17
CA GLY A 93 -31.32 -27.14 3.84
C GLY A 93 -30.84 -25.71 3.70
N ALA A 94 -30.39 -25.33 2.51
CA ALA A 94 -29.89 -24.01 2.22
C ALA A 94 -30.64 -23.44 1.01
N ASP A 95 -31.35 -22.34 1.25
CA ASP A 95 -32.09 -21.61 0.23
C ASP A 95 -31.48 -20.23 0.04
N VAL A 96 -31.36 -19.79 -1.21
CA VAL A 96 -30.91 -18.44 -1.54
C VAL A 96 -32.12 -17.66 -2.03
N LEU A 97 -32.40 -16.53 -1.37
CA LEU A 97 -33.54 -15.67 -1.67
C LEU A 97 -33.06 -14.26 -2.03
N ASP A 98 -33.62 -13.70 -3.09
CA ASP A 98 -33.47 -12.28 -3.43
C ASP A 98 -34.52 -11.42 -2.70
N GLN A 99 -34.43 -10.09 -2.80
CA GLN A 99 -35.40 -9.13 -2.25
C GLN A 99 -36.85 -9.40 -2.68
N THR A 100 -37.03 -10.07 -3.82
CA THR A 100 -38.34 -10.48 -4.33
C THR A 100 -38.92 -11.71 -3.63
N GLY A 101 -38.16 -12.36 -2.74
CA GLY A 101 -38.55 -13.59 -2.04
C GLY A 101 -38.67 -14.80 -2.96
N GLN A 102 -38.25 -14.67 -4.22
CA GLN A 102 -38.23 -15.76 -5.16
C GLN A 102 -36.98 -16.61 -4.95
N ASP A 103 -37.19 -17.91 -4.81
CA ASP A 103 -36.09 -18.87 -4.77
C ASP A 103 -35.32 -18.83 -6.08
N VAL A 104 -34.02 -18.58 -5.95
CA VAL A 104 -33.10 -18.58 -7.07
C VAL A 104 -32.41 -19.95 -7.15
N LEU A 105 -33.21 -20.98 -7.41
CA LEU A 105 -32.86 -22.41 -7.54
C LEU A 105 -31.65 -22.75 -8.44
N GLY A 106 -31.09 -21.77 -9.16
CA GLY A 106 -30.05 -21.97 -10.16
C GLY A 106 -28.63 -21.52 -9.78
N PHE A 107 -28.37 -21.11 -8.52
CA PHE A 107 -27.03 -20.60 -8.15
C PHE A 107 -25.99 -21.68 -7.85
N GLY A 108 -26.40 -22.94 -7.68
CA GLY A 108 -25.51 -24.09 -7.48
C GLY A 108 -25.99 -25.00 -6.34
N PHE A 109 -25.37 -26.17 -6.23
CA PHE A 109 -25.58 -27.07 -5.10
C PHE A 109 -24.47 -26.83 -4.07
N LEU A 110 -24.81 -26.78 -2.79
CA LEU A 110 -23.82 -26.85 -1.72
C LEU A 110 -23.37 -28.30 -1.56
N GLN A 111 -22.07 -28.48 -1.32
CA GLN A 111 -21.50 -29.77 -0.96
C GLN A 111 -21.56 -29.89 0.57
N GLU A 112 -22.31 -30.87 1.05
CA GLU A 112 -22.43 -31.16 2.48
C GLU A 112 -21.48 -32.29 2.85
N GLU A 113 -20.66 -32.05 3.86
CA GLU A 113 -19.71 -33.03 4.39
C GLU A 113 -19.92 -33.19 5.89
N GLU A 114 -19.88 -34.45 6.36
CA GLU A 114 -19.99 -34.73 7.79
C GLU A 114 -18.69 -34.34 8.50
N VAL A 115 -18.80 -33.52 9.54
CA VAL A 115 -17.67 -33.00 10.32
C VAL A 115 -17.95 -33.06 11.82
N TYR A 116 -16.89 -33.05 12.62
CA TYR A 116 -17.00 -32.95 14.07
C TYR A 116 -17.27 -31.50 14.49
N TRP A 117 -18.34 -31.28 15.27
CA TRP A 117 -18.64 -29.95 15.82
C TRP A 117 -17.64 -29.53 16.90
N GLU A 118 -17.22 -30.49 17.74
CA GLU A 118 -16.29 -30.22 18.83
C GLU A 118 -14.85 -30.23 18.32
N LEU A 119 -14.23 -29.06 18.36
CA LEU A 119 -12.83 -28.87 17.95
C LEU A 119 -11.87 -29.28 19.06
N SER A 120 -10.71 -29.81 18.68
CA SER A 120 -9.62 -30.10 19.61
C SER A 120 -9.07 -28.81 20.23
N PRO A 121 -8.42 -28.86 21.41
CA PRO A 121 -7.84 -27.67 22.03
C PRO A 121 -6.87 -26.90 21.12
N LYS A 122 -6.14 -27.59 20.23
CA LYS A 122 -5.25 -26.97 19.25
C LYS A 122 -6.02 -26.27 18.14
N GLN A 123 -7.08 -26.90 17.63
CA GLN A 123 -7.94 -26.33 16.60
C GLN A 123 -8.70 -25.10 17.10
N GLN A 124 -9.15 -25.11 18.36
CA GLN A 124 -9.79 -23.95 19.00
C GLN A 124 -8.83 -22.76 19.08
N GLN A 125 -7.57 -22.98 19.48
CA GLN A 125 -6.56 -21.92 19.51
C GLN A 125 -6.29 -21.34 18.12
N TYR A 126 -6.17 -22.21 17.11
CA TYR A 126 -6.03 -21.79 15.72
C TYR A 126 -7.23 -20.94 15.26
N GLN A 127 -8.45 -21.41 15.53
CA GLN A 127 -9.67 -20.69 15.16
C GLN A 127 -9.76 -19.32 15.85
N GLN A 128 -9.40 -19.22 17.13
CA GLN A 128 -9.34 -17.95 17.87
C GLN A 128 -8.34 -16.98 17.26
N MET A 129 -7.17 -17.46 16.85
CA MET A 129 -6.15 -16.66 16.15
C MET A 129 -6.70 -16.11 14.83
N VAL A 130 -7.37 -16.96 14.04
CA VAL A 130 -7.99 -16.56 12.77
C VAL A 130 -9.10 -15.52 13.00
N GLN A 131 -9.96 -15.73 13.99
CA GLN A 131 -11.03 -14.79 14.34
C GLN A 131 -10.50 -13.42 14.78
N MET A 132 -9.48 -13.40 15.63
CA MET A 132 -8.83 -12.16 16.07
C MET A 132 -8.18 -11.41 14.90
N THR A 133 -7.54 -12.14 13.98
CA THR A 133 -6.95 -11.51 12.81
C THR A 133 -8.02 -10.97 11.88
N ASN A 134 -9.10 -11.72 11.65
CA ASN A 134 -10.24 -11.26 10.88
C ASN A 134 -10.85 -9.99 11.46
N SER A 135 -11.13 -9.95 12.76
CA SER A 135 -11.73 -8.77 13.40
C SER A 135 -10.86 -7.53 13.23
N PHE A 136 -9.54 -7.67 13.43
CA PHE A 136 -8.59 -6.58 13.25
C PHE A 136 -8.59 -6.04 11.80
N LEU A 137 -8.56 -6.95 10.81
CA LEU A 137 -8.58 -6.56 9.40
C LEU A 137 -9.89 -5.89 9.00
N THR A 138 -11.02 -6.35 9.54
CA THR A 138 -12.33 -5.78 9.21
C THR A 138 -12.60 -4.44 9.88
N GLU A 139 -11.98 -4.11 11.01
CA GLU A 139 -12.24 -2.85 11.72
C GLU A 139 -11.43 -1.68 11.15
N GLU A 140 -10.16 -1.88 10.83
CA GLU A 140 -9.30 -0.77 10.38
C GLU A 140 -9.25 -0.61 8.84
N TYR A 141 -9.24 -1.71 8.07
CA TYR A 141 -9.01 -1.65 6.63
C TYR A 141 -9.82 -2.70 5.85
N HIS A 142 -11.09 -2.38 5.56
CA HIS A 142 -12.05 -3.25 4.88
C HIS A 142 -11.58 -3.86 3.53
N ALA A 143 -10.52 -3.32 2.89
CA ALA A 143 -9.97 -3.84 1.64
C ALA A 143 -8.71 -4.72 1.81
N LEU A 144 -7.96 -4.60 2.94
CA LEU A 144 -6.68 -5.30 3.12
C LEU A 144 -6.83 -6.81 3.14
N GLN A 145 -7.96 -7.30 3.65
CA GLN A 145 -8.31 -8.71 3.63
C GLN A 145 -8.09 -9.32 2.23
N THR A 146 -8.59 -8.69 1.17
CA THR A 146 -8.51 -9.25 -0.20
C THR A 146 -7.07 -9.42 -0.69
N VAL A 147 -6.16 -8.54 -0.26
CA VAL A 147 -4.73 -8.60 -0.59
C VAL A 147 -4.04 -9.67 0.25
N LEU A 148 -4.32 -9.72 1.55
CA LEU A 148 -3.68 -10.66 2.48
C LEU A 148 -4.09 -12.11 2.21
N TRP A 149 -5.39 -12.37 1.99
CA TRP A 149 -5.92 -13.70 1.64
C TRP A 149 -5.39 -14.19 0.29
N ARG A 150 -5.11 -13.29 -0.66
CA ARG A 150 -4.47 -13.62 -1.94
C ARG A 150 -2.95 -13.78 -1.83
N SER A 151 -2.32 -13.11 -0.86
CA SER A 151 -0.85 -13.07 -0.71
C SER A 151 -0.23 -14.34 -0.14
N GLY A 152 -1.01 -15.34 0.29
CA GLY A 152 -0.48 -16.63 0.71
C GLY A 152 0.53 -16.51 1.86
N ASN A 153 0.18 -15.75 2.91
CA ASN A 153 1.03 -15.59 4.07
C ASN A 153 1.26 -16.98 4.71
N PRO A 154 2.52 -17.45 4.89
CA PRO A 154 2.85 -18.86 5.18
C PRO A 154 2.19 -19.44 6.43
N THR A 155 1.82 -18.60 7.39
CA THR A 155 1.07 -19.01 8.59
C THR A 155 -0.33 -19.53 8.27
N TYR A 156 -0.95 -19.03 7.19
CA TYR A 156 -2.26 -19.48 6.69
C TYR A 156 -2.14 -20.60 5.65
N ILE A 157 -0.94 -20.79 5.05
CA ILE A 157 -0.69 -21.90 4.11
C ILE A 157 -0.78 -23.25 4.81
N MET A 158 -0.43 -23.33 6.11
CA MET A 158 -0.39 -24.59 6.84
C MET A 158 -1.79 -25.11 7.21
N GLY A 159 -2.87 -24.37 6.94
CA GLY A 159 -4.23 -24.80 7.21
C GLY A 159 -4.53 -25.02 8.70
N MET A 160 -5.75 -25.46 9.00
CA MET A 160 -6.09 -25.90 10.36
C MET A 160 -5.26 -27.15 10.70
N PRO A 161 -4.66 -27.25 11.89
CA PRO A 161 -3.92 -28.44 12.30
C PRO A 161 -4.86 -29.65 12.45
N ASP A 162 -4.37 -30.82 12.01
CA ASP A 162 -5.01 -32.13 12.25
C ASP A 162 -5.13 -32.46 13.74
#